data_AF-A0A7K4RGC8-F1
#
_entry.id   AF-A0A7K4RGC8-F1
#
_cell.length_a   1.000
_cell.length_b   1.000
_cell.length_c   1.000
_cell.angle_alpha   90.00
_cell.angle_beta   90.00
_cell.angle_gamma   90.00
#
_symmetry.space_group_name_H-M   'P 1'
#
loop_
_entity.id
_entity.type
_entity.pdbx_description
1 polymer ?
#
loop_
_entity_poly.entity_id
_entity_poly.type
_entity_poly.pdbx_seq_one_letter_code
_entity_poly.pdbx_strand_id
1 'polypeptide(L)'
;QPLVKQDSLDIYNERDPFKNDEAGVDEEENDDVDSGIEGELDLMERDTVMAPLPPQRLPIDRVSFPKGLPWAPKVRQKDIEHFLEASRNKFIGFTLGQDTETLIGLPRPIHESVKTLKQHKYVSISDVQIRNEEELEKCPMSLGEEEVQETPCEVLYRAMLYNLPQYMIALLKILLAAAPTSKAKTDSINILADVLPEEMPVTVLQSMKLGIDVNRHKEIVVKSISASLLLLLKHFKLNHIYQFEYVSQHLVFANCIPLILKFFNQNIMSYITAKNSVSVLDYPRCTVYELPELTAESLEAGDNNQFCWRNLFSCINLLRILNKLTKWKHSRTMMLVVFKSAPILKRALKVKQAMLQLYVLKLLKIQTKYLGRQWRKSNMKTMSAIYQKVRHRLNDDWAYGNDIDARPWDFQAEECTLRASIEAFNSRRYERARPPEFAPVDNCLQSVLGQRLDLPRDFRYSYELWLEREVFSQPIRWEGLLHGQ
;
A
#
# COMPACT_ATOMS: atom_id res chain seq x y z
N GLN A 1 -22.27 48.37 19.80
CA GLN A 1 -23.59 47.85 19.32
C GLN A 1 -23.34 46.56 18.55
N PRO A 2 -24.20 45.53 18.70
CA PRO A 2 -23.73 44.17 18.97
C PRO A 2 -23.81 43.18 17.80
N LEU A 3 -23.12 42.05 18.04
CA LEU A 3 -23.15 40.74 17.39
C LEU A 3 -24.49 40.31 16.78
N VAL A 4 -24.45 39.81 15.55
CA VAL A 4 -25.49 38.92 15.00
C VAL A 4 -24.89 37.54 14.82
N LYS A 5 -25.29 36.63 15.71
CA LYS A 5 -25.21 35.18 15.55
C LYS A 5 -26.11 34.76 14.38
N GLN A 6 -25.66 33.83 13.56
CA GLN A 6 -26.55 32.92 12.85
C GLN A 6 -26.07 31.49 13.09
N ASP A 7 -26.67 30.88 14.11
CA ASP A 7 -26.84 29.43 14.21
C ASP A 7 -27.88 28.99 13.17
N SER A 8 -27.57 27.93 12.43
CA SER A 8 -28.53 26.88 12.04
C SER A 8 -27.73 25.76 11.39
N LEU A 9 -27.27 24.84 12.24
CA LEU A 9 -26.60 23.61 11.86
C LEU A 9 -27.50 22.47 12.32
N ASP A 10 -28.67 22.38 11.68
CA ASP A 10 -29.61 21.27 11.77
C ASP A 10 -30.32 21.18 10.42
N ILE A 11 -30.74 19.97 10.06
CA ILE A 11 -31.24 19.51 8.74
C ILE A 11 -30.11 18.96 7.87
N TYR A 12 -29.74 17.70 8.09
CA TYR A 12 -29.52 16.70 7.02
C TYR A 12 -29.63 15.31 7.66
N ASN A 13 -30.87 14.91 7.99
CA ASN A 13 -31.26 13.51 7.94
C ASN A 13 -31.51 13.19 6.46
N GLU A 14 -30.47 12.81 5.71
CA GLU A 14 -30.65 12.38 4.33
C GLU A 14 -30.25 10.92 4.10
N ARG A 15 -31.18 10.27 3.41
CA ARG A 15 -31.26 8.86 3.02
C ARG A 15 -30.04 8.43 2.19
N ASP A 16 -29.75 7.12 2.27
CA ASP A 16 -28.74 6.44 1.48
C ASP A 16 -28.99 6.63 -0.04
N PRO A 17 -28.06 7.22 -0.80
CA PRO A 17 -28.21 7.49 -2.24
C PRO A 17 -28.15 6.23 -3.13
N PHE A 18 -28.23 5.02 -2.55
CA PHE A 18 -28.26 3.74 -3.29
C PHE A 18 -29.55 2.93 -3.12
N LYS A 19 -30.59 3.45 -2.46
CA LYS A 19 -31.94 2.88 -2.53
C LYS A 19 -32.71 3.54 -3.68
N ASN A 20 -33.02 2.76 -4.72
CA ASN A 20 -34.11 3.08 -5.64
C ASN A 20 -35.35 2.34 -5.13
N ASP A 21 -36.44 3.08 -4.95
CA ASP A 21 -37.78 2.52 -4.82
C ASP A 21 -38.23 2.03 -6.21
N GLU A 22 -38.54 0.74 -6.32
CA GLU A 22 -39.37 0.22 -7.40
C GLU A 22 -40.82 0.27 -6.91
N ALA A 23 -41.66 1.07 -7.56
CA ALA A 23 -43.06 0.77 -7.94
C ALA A 23 -43.82 2.05 -8.29
N GLY A 24 -44.56 2.01 -9.41
CA GLY A 24 -45.78 2.78 -9.60
C GLY A 24 -45.68 4.00 -10.53
N VAL A 25 -45.92 3.78 -11.82
CA VAL A 25 -46.59 4.77 -12.67
C VAL A 25 -47.90 4.10 -13.08
N ASP A 26 -49.03 4.69 -12.69
CA ASP A 26 -50.31 4.66 -13.40
C ASP A 26 -51.23 5.69 -12.71
N GLU A 27 -51.45 6.81 -13.38
CA GLU A 27 -52.57 7.77 -13.25
C GLU A 27 -53.28 7.69 -14.62
N GLU A 28 -54.58 7.84 -14.85
CA GLU A 28 -55.85 8.04 -14.14
C GLU A 28 -56.91 7.91 -15.27
N GLU A 29 -58.13 7.44 -15.01
CA GLU A 29 -59.36 8.01 -15.62
C GLU A 29 -60.66 7.35 -15.07
N ASN A 30 -61.41 8.18 -14.33
CA ASN A 30 -62.86 8.43 -14.31
C ASN A 30 -63.97 7.37 -14.09
N ASP A 31 -65.02 7.91 -13.44
CA ASP A 31 -66.47 7.62 -13.45
C ASP A 31 -67.11 6.65 -12.40
N ASP A 32 -67.70 7.29 -11.37
CA ASP A 32 -69.13 7.32 -11.02
C ASP A 32 -69.95 6.08 -10.53
N VAL A 33 -70.74 6.34 -9.46
CA VAL A 33 -72.10 5.82 -9.13
C VAL A 33 -72.26 4.58 -8.18
N ASP A 34 -72.64 4.89 -6.92
CA ASP A 34 -73.88 4.45 -6.21
C ASP A 34 -73.95 3.24 -5.24
N SER A 35 -74.62 3.54 -4.11
CA SER A 35 -75.47 2.74 -3.21
C SER A 35 -74.95 1.57 -2.35
N GLY A 36 -75.07 1.73 -1.02
CA GLY A 36 -76.17 1.07 -0.28
C GLY A 36 -75.87 -0.05 0.75
N ILE A 37 -76.16 0.28 2.03
CA ILE A 37 -76.93 -0.52 3.02
C ILE A 37 -76.24 -1.62 3.87
N GLU A 38 -76.19 -1.32 5.18
CA GLU A 38 -76.47 -2.07 6.42
C GLU A 38 -76.37 -3.62 6.52
N GLY A 39 -75.89 -4.07 7.68
CA GLY A 39 -76.13 -5.43 8.20
C GLY A 39 -75.39 -5.72 9.51
N GLU A 40 -76.11 -5.69 10.63
CA GLU A 40 -75.67 -5.87 12.02
C GLU A 40 -75.91 -7.34 12.50
N LEU A 41 -75.22 -7.75 13.59
CA LEU A 41 -75.44 -8.95 14.46
C LEU A 41 -74.85 -10.29 13.94
N ASP A 42 -74.27 -11.22 14.72
CA ASP A 42 -74.49 -11.59 16.13
C ASP A 42 -73.28 -12.41 16.73
N LEU A 43 -73.37 -12.68 18.04
CA LEU A 43 -72.41 -13.17 19.03
C LEU A 43 -72.12 -14.71 19.06
N MET A 44 -71.07 -15.04 19.86
CA MET A 44 -70.70 -16.33 20.50
C MET A 44 -69.74 -17.22 19.68
N GLU A 45 -68.59 -17.70 20.17
CA GLU A 45 -68.28 -18.32 21.46
C GLU A 45 -66.84 -17.98 21.96
N ARG A 46 -66.66 -17.93 23.29
CA ARG A 46 -65.34 -17.90 23.96
C ARG A 46 -64.88 -19.33 24.25
N ASP A 47 -63.64 -19.66 23.88
CA ASP A 47 -62.76 -20.41 24.79
C ASP A 47 -61.26 -20.20 24.49
N THR A 48 -60.49 -20.19 25.56
CA THR A 48 -59.12 -19.69 25.72
C THR A 48 -58.02 -20.47 24.99
N VAL A 49 -57.21 -19.77 24.16
CA VAL A 49 -55.80 -20.13 23.87
C VAL A 49 -54.96 -18.85 23.90
N MET A 50 -53.91 -18.82 24.74
CA MET A 50 -52.99 -17.69 24.90
C MET A 50 -52.32 -17.29 23.58
N ALA A 51 -52.47 -16.02 23.19
CA ALA A 51 -51.65 -15.42 22.13
C ALA A 51 -50.24 -15.08 22.68
N PRO A 52 -49.15 -15.36 21.95
CA PRO A 52 -47.81 -15.05 22.42
C PRO A 52 -47.58 -13.53 22.37
N LEU A 53 -47.06 -12.97 23.48
CA LEU A 53 -46.60 -11.59 23.57
C LEU A 53 -45.53 -11.31 22.50
N PRO A 54 -45.57 -10.14 21.83
CA PRO A 54 -44.52 -9.77 20.89
C PRO A 54 -43.18 -9.65 21.62
N PRO A 55 -42.06 -10.06 21.00
CA PRO A 55 -40.75 -10.02 21.66
C PRO A 55 -40.40 -8.58 22.00
N GLN A 56 -40.22 -8.31 23.30
CA GLN A 56 -39.69 -7.05 23.79
C GLN A 56 -38.31 -6.83 23.15
N ARG A 57 -38.23 -5.89 22.20
CA ARG A 57 -36.95 -5.44 21.66
C ARG A 57 -36.20 -4.74 22.78
N LEU A 58 -35.08 -5.33 23.21
CA LEU A 58 -34.10 -4.68 24.07
C LEU A 58 -33.74 -3.30 23.46
N PRO A 59 -33.57 -2.24 24.27
CA PRO A 59 -33.18 -0.95 23.76
C PRO A 59 -31.82 -1.11 23.08
N ILE A 60 -31.76 -0.88 21.77
CA ILE A 60 -30.49 -0.67 21.08
C ILE A 60 -29.95 0.62 21.67
N ASP A 61 -28.95 0.50 22.56
CA ASP A 61 -28.18 1.65 23.04
C ASP A 61 -27.78 2.47 21.81
N ARG A 62 -28.31 3.69 21.72
CA ARG A 62 -27.93 4.64 20.69
C ARG A 62 -26.45 4.94 20.91
N VAL A 63 -25.59 4.27 20.14
CA VAL A 63 -24.16 4.54 20.11
C VAL A 63 -23.99 6.00 19.69
N SER A 64 -23.75 6.87 20.68
CA SER A 64 -23.48 8.28 20.45
C SER A 64 -22.07 8.40 19.88
N PHE A 65 -21.97 8.63 18.57
CA PHE A 65 -20.69 8.94 17.97
C PHE A 65 -20.29 10.35 18.39
N PRO A 66 -19.06 10.55 18.92
CA PRO A 66 -18.61 11.88 19.30
C PRO A 66 -18.69 12.84 18.11
N LYS A 67 -19.14 14.08 18.37
CA LYS A 67 -19.13 15.16 17.37
C LYS A 67 -17.69 15.47 16.97
N GLY A 68 -17.22 14.88 15.87
CA GLY A 68 -15.86 15.04 15.38
C GLY A 68 -15.54 14.07 14.26
N LEU A 69 -14.44 14.32 13.55
CA LEU A 69 -13.93 13.33 12.61
C LEU A 69 -13.59 12.04 13.37
N PRO A 70 -13.85 10.84 12.83
CA PRO A 70 -13.52 9.58 13.49
C PRO A 70 -12.00 9.33 13.53
N TRP A 71 -11.18 10.32 13.18
CA TRP A 71 -9.73 10.23 13.13
C TRP A 71 -9.08 11.59 13.45
N ALA A 72 -7.98 11.56 14.20
CA ALA A 72 -7.18 12.77 14.47
C ALA A 72 -6.44 13.22 13.19
N PRO A 73 -6.44 14.50 12.78
CA PRO A 73 -5.69 15.02 11.63
C PRO A 73 -4.19 14.69 11.70
N LYS A 74 -3.52 14.64 10.54
CA LYS A 74 -2.08 14.30 10.46
C LYS A 74 -1.39 15.29 9.53
N VAL A 75 -0.32 15.88 10.00
CA VAL A 75 0.54 16.83 9.27
C VAL A 75 1.96 16.28 9.26
N ARG A 76 2.63 16.29 8.10
CA ARG A 76 4.06 15.93 8.01
C ARG A 76 4.92 17.17 8.22
N GLN A 77 6.18 16.94 8.59
CA GLN A 77 7.19 17.98 8.66
C GLN A 77 7.28 18.80 7.36
N LYS A 78 7.37 18.11 6.20
CA LYS A 78 7.35 18.76 4.87
C LYS A 78 6.10 19.62 4.60
N ASP A 79 4.95 19.26 5.18
CA ASP A 79 3.72 20.02 5.00
C ASP A 79 3.76 21.35 5.79
N ILE A 80 4.52 21.39 6.90
CA ILE A 80 4.79 22.60 7.70
C ILE A 80 5.82 23.48 7.00
N GLU A 81 6.90 22.88 6.52
CA GLU A 81 7.97 23.56 5.76
C GLU A 81 7.38 24.27 4.54
N HIS A 82 6.61 23.55 3.72
CA HIS A 82 5.97 24.12 2.54
C HIS A 82 5.01 25.27 2.88
N PHE A 83 4.21 25.12 3.95
CA PHE A 83 3.31 26.19 4.40
C PHE A 83 4.07 27.45 4.84
N LEU A 84 5.18 27.27 5.56
CA LEU A 84 6.02 28.37 6.01
C LEU A 84 6.79 29.02 4.86
N GLU A 85 7.34 28.25 3.93
CA GLU A 85 8.00 28.77 2.73
C GLU A 85 7.03 29.60 1.89
N ALA A 86 5.83 29.09 1.61
CA ALA A 86 4.80 29.83 0.88
C ALA A 86 4.39 31.12 1.62
N SER A 87 4.24 31.05 2.94
CA SER A 87 3.90 32.21 3.77
C SER A 87 5.00 33.26 3.80
N ARG A 88 6.25 32.87 4.04
CA ARG A 88 7.40 33.78 4.08
C ARG A 88 7.66 34.40 2.72
N ASN A 89 7.56 33.63 1.65
CA ASN A 89 7.69 34.17 0.30
C ASN A 89 6.59 35.22 0.02
N LYS A 90 5.34 34.96 0.43
CA LYS A 90 4.23 35.89 0.23
C LYS A 90 4.36 37.20 1.02
N PHE A 91 4.80 37.15 2.27
CA PHE A 91 4.78 38.31 3.16
C PHE A 91 6.14 39.01 3.31
N ILE A 92 7.24 38.27 3.16
CA ILE A 92 8.61 38.75 3.41
C ILE A 92 9.45 38.72 2.13
N GLY A 93 9.11 37.85 1.16
CA GLY A 93 9.87 37.70 -0.09
C GLY A 93 11.16 36.89 0.05
N PHE A 94 11.35 36.18 1.17
CA PHE A 94 12.54 35.37 1.45
C PHE A 94 12.16 34.00 2.03
N THR A 95 13.03 32.99 1.87
CA THR A 95 12.81 31.63 2.39
C THR A 95 14.00 31.17 3.24
N LEU A 96 13.73 30.49 4.36
CA LEU A 96 14.74 30.02 5.33
C LEU A 96 14.99 28.50 5.23
N GLY A 97 14.60 27.88 4.11
CA GLY A 97 14.69 26.43 3.90
C GLY A 97 13.98 25.62 5.00
N GLN A 98 14.71 24.69 5.62
CA GLN A 98 14.19 23.72 6.61
C GLN A 98 13.82 24.32 7.98
N ASP A 99 13.96 25.64 8.17
CA ASP A 99 13.58 26.27 9.43
C ASP A 99 12.05 26.27 9.63
N THR A 100 11.59 25.66 10.72
CA THR A 100 10.18 25.63 11.10
C THR A 100 9.85 26.40 12.39
N GLU A 101 10.84 27.09 12.97
CA GLU A 101 10.69 27.81 14.24
C GLU A 101 10.55 29.33 14.05
N THR A 102 11.23 29.92 13.07
CA THR A 102 11.25 31.38 12.92
C THR A 102 9.96 31.92 12.32
N LEU A 103 9.14 32.60 13.12
CA LEU A 103 7.88 33.22 12.68
C LEU A 103 7.95 34.75 12.56
N ILE A 104 9.13 35.33 12.73
CA ILE A 104 9.33 36.79 12.71
C ILE A 104 8.89 37.34 11.35
N GLY A 105 8.13 38.44 11.38
CA GLY A 105 7.63 39.11 10.17
C GLY A 105 6.35 38.51 9.59
N LEU A 106 5.82 37.40 10.16
CA LEU A 106 4.57 36.80 9.70
C LEU A 106 3.36 37.34 10.49
N PRO A 107 2.17 37.48 9.85
CA PRO A 107 0.94 37.85 10.54
C PRO A 107 0.51 36.83 11.62
N ARG A 108 -0.16 37.31 12.68
CA ARG A 108 -0.70 36.48 13.77
C ARG A 108 -1.51 35.24 13.31
N PRO A 109 -2.38 35.31 12.29
CA PRO A 109 -3.10 34.12 11.80
C PRO A 109 -2.17 32.99 11.31
N ILE A 110 -0.99 33.34 10.79
CA ILE A 110 0.00 32.35 10.36
C ILE A 110 0.63 31.68 11.58
N HIS A 111 0.88 32.43 12.66
CA HIS A 111 1.40 31.87 13.90
C HIS A 111 0.42 30.84 14.49
N GLU A 112 -0.87 31.17 14.49
CA GLU A 112 -1.93 30.24 14.94
C GLU A 112 -2.02 29.01 14.03
N SER A 113 -1.89 29.20 12.72
CA SER A 113 -1.86 28.10 11.75
C SER A 113 -0.68 27.17 11.99
N VAL A 114 0.54 27.71 12.15
CA VAL A 114 1.75 26.92 12.43
C VAL A 114 1.62 26.18 13.75
N LYS A 115 1.13 26.84 14.80
CA LYS A 115 0.85 26.21 16.10
C LYS A 115 -0.09 25.00 15.95
N THR A 116 -1.17 25.17 15.19
CA THR A 116 -2.14 24.10 14.92
C THR A 116 -1.54 22.95 14.11
N LEU A 117 -0.72 23.27 13.10
CA LEU A 117 -0.02 22.28 12.29
C LEU A 117 1.00 21.47 13.13
N LYS A 118 1.78 22.15 13.99
CA LYS A 118 2.73 21.51 14.91
C LYS A 118 2.01 20.60 15.91
N GLN A 119 0.85 21.00 16.42
CA GLN A 119 0.04 20.17 17.33
C GLN A 119 -0.40 18.83 16.68
N HIS A 120 -0.63 18.83 15.36
CA HIS A 120 -1.03 17.64 14.60
C HIS A 120 0.13 17.00 13.82
N LYS A 121 1.38 17.35 14.17
CA LYS A 121 2.58 16.79 13.54
C LYS A 121 2.67 15.30 13.86
N TYR A 122 2.69 14.49 12.81
CA TYR A 122 2.85 13.05 12.91
C TYR A 122 4.21 12.65 12.34
N VAL A 123 5.05 12.02 13.18
CA VAL A 123 6.34 11.47 12.79
C VAL A 123 6.15 9.98 12.51
N SER A 124 6.41 9.54 11.29
CA SER A 124 6.33 8.11 10.95
C SER A 124 7.64 7.39 11.26
N ILE A 125 7.58 6.08 11.48
CA ILE A 125 8.77 5.22 11.61
C ILE A 125 9.71 5.42 10.40
N SER A 126 9.16 5.54 9.20
CA SER A 126 9.94 5.83 8.00
C SER A 126 10.66 7.18 8.04
N ASP A 127 10.10 8.22 8.68
CA ASP A 127 10.78 9.52 8.81
C ASP A 127 11.91 9.45 9.85
N VAL A 128 11.75 8.64 10.89
CA VAL A 128 12.82 8.36 11.87
C VAL A 128 13.96 7.61 11.20
N GLN A 129 13.65 6.56 10.45
CA GLN A 129 14.64 5.76 9.71
C GLN A 129 15.41 6.60 8.69
N ILE A 130 14.73 7.41 7.88
CA ILE A 130 15.40 8.32 6.92
C ILE A 130 16.36 9.26 7.65
N ARG A 131 15.93 9.88 8.76
CA ARG A 131 16.79 10.80 9.52
C ARG A 131 18.00 10.11 10.11
N ASN A 132 17.82 8.90 10.65
CA ASN A 132 18.95 8.13 11.18
C ASN A 132 19.97 7.88 10.08
N GLU A 133 19.54 7.50 8.87
CA GLU A 133 20.47 7.31 7.75
C GLU A 133 21.18 8.60 7.32
N GLU A 134 20.45 9.73 7.29
CA GLU A 134 21.05 11.05 7.02
C GLU A 134 22.10 11.44 8.09
N GLU A 135 21.94 10.99 9.34
CA GLU A 135 22.93 11.20 10.41
C GLU A 135 24.13 10.27 10.28
N LEU A 136 23.91 9.01 9.90
CA LEU A 136 24.96 8.02 9.65
C LEU A 136 25.85 8.42 8.47
N GLU A 137 25.26 8.95 7.39
CA GLU A 137 25.98 9.46 6.23
C GLU A 137 26.86 10.69 6.54
N LYS A 138 26.48 11.51 7.54
CA LYS A 138 27.27 12.69 7.94
C LYS A 138 28.55 12.31 8.69
N CYS A 139 28.54 11.20 9.42
CA CYS A 139 29.67 10.77 10.26
C CYS A 139 29.97 9.27 10.07
N PRO A 140 30.37 8.84 8.86
CA PRO A 140 30.51 7.42 8.52
C PRO A 140 31.55 6.70 9.38
N MET A 141 32.61 7.39 9.80
CA MET A 141 33.69 6.81 10.63
C MET A 141 33.28 6.57 12.08
N SER A 142 32.42 7.43 12.64
CA SER A 142 32.07 7.40 14.07
C SER A 142 30.74 6.70 14.32
N LEU A 143 29.81 6.78 13.38
CA LEU A 143 28.45 6.26 13.53
C LEU A 143 28.13 5.15 12.52
N GLY A 144 28.95 4.93 11.49
CA GLY A 144 28.61 4.05 10.37
C GLY A 144 28.43 2.56 10.72
N GLU A 145 28.99 2.10 11.84
CA GLU A 145 28.75 0.75 12.36
C GLU A 145 27.45 0.68 13.17
N GLU A 146 26.50 -0.10 12.65
CA GLU A 146 25.20 -0.32 13.27
C GLU A 146 25.07 -1.80 13.67
N GLU A 147 24.74 -2.06 14.93
CA GLU A 147 24.34 -3.41 15.35
C GLU A 147 22.91 -3.69 14.89
N VAL A 148 22.80 -4.48 13.84
CA VAL A 148 21.53 -4.85 13.23
C VAL A 148 20.98 -6.13 13.83
N GLN A 149 19.78 -6.07 14.40
CA GLN A 149 19.07 -7.27 14.83
C GLN A 149 18.74 -8.18 13.63
N GLU A 150 19.18 -9.44 13.68
CA GLU A 150 18.89 -10.44 12.65
C GLU A 150 17.46 -10.98 12.75
N THR A 151 16.49 -10.16 12.39
CA THR A 151 15.09 -10.60 12.27
C THR A 151 14.91 -11.50 11.05
N PRO A 152 13.87 -12.37 10.99
CA PRO A 152 13.59 -13.16 9.78
C PRO A 152 13.39 -12.29 8.53
N CYS A 153 12.89 -11.07 8.69
CA CYS A 153 12.74 -10.11 7.59
C CYS A 153 14.10 -9.57 7.11
N GLU A 154 15.02 -9.29 8.03
CA GLU A 154 16.39 -8.84 7.70
C GLU A 154 17.17 -9.95 6.97
N VAL A 155 17.11 -11.18 7.49
CA VAL A 155 17.75 -12.34 6.88
C VAL A 155 17.20 -12.57 5.46
N LEU A 156 15.88 -12.49 5.28
CA LEU A 156 15.25 -12.61 3.97
C LEU A 156 15.70 -11.48 3.02
N TYR A 157 15.71 -10.22 3.48
CA TYR A 157 16.16 -9.10 2.63
C TYR A 157 17.59 -9.30 2.17
N ARG A 158 18.51 -9.62 3.09
CA ARG A 158 19.92 -9.88 2.81
C ARG A 158 20.10 -11.02 1.81
N ALA A 159 19.35 -12.11 1.97
CA ALA A 159 19.38 -13.23 1.03
C ALA A 159 18.84 -12.87 -0.36
N MET A 160 17.87 -11.96 -0.43
CA MET A 160 17.26 -11.54 -1.69
C MET A 160 18.03 -10.43 -2.41
N LEU A 161 18.84 -9.63 -1.71
CA LEU A 161 19.38 -8.33 -2.16
C LEU A 161 19.93 -8.34 -3.58
N TYR A 162 20.90 -9.23 -3.88
CA TYR A 162 21.60 -9.27 -5.17
C TYR A 162 20.72 -9.74 -6.35
N ASN A 163 19.72 -10.57 -6.07
CA ASN A 163 18.80 -11.12 -7.08
C ASN A 163 17.39 -10.52 -7.00
N LEU A 164 17.23 -9.42 -6.24
CA LEU A 164 15.93 -8.82 -6.00
C LEU A 164 15.22 -8.39 -7.29
N PRO A 165 15.88 -7.76 -8.28
CA PRO A 165 15.23 -7.41 -9.54
C PRO A 165 14.64 -8.64 -10.24
N GLN A 166 15.38 -9.74 -10.29
CA GLN A 166 14.98 -10.99 -10.93
C GLN A 166 13.78 -11.61 -10.20
N TYR A 167 13.77 -11.62 -8.86
CA TYR A 167 12.63 -12.10 -8.09
C TYR A 167 11.37 -11.25 -8.33
N MET A 168 11.50 -9.92 -8.37
CA MET A 168 10.36 -9.03 -8.65
C MET A 168 9.81 -9.25 -10.06
N ILE A 169 10.69 -9.37 -11.06
CA ILE A 169 10.30 -9.67 -12.45
C ILE A 169 9.61 -11.04 -12.54
N ALA A 170 10.15 -12.08 -11.89
CA ALA A 170 9.58 -13.42 -11.90
C ALA A 170 8.16 -13.44 -11.32
N LEU A 171 7.94 -12.82 -10.16
CA LEU A 171 6.60 -12.72 -9.54
C LEU A 171 5.62 -12.00 -10.48
N LEU A 172 6.03 -10.91 -11.13
CA LEU A 172 5.17 -10.17 -12.06
C LEU A 172 4.88 -10.93 -13.36
N LYS A 173 5.85 -11.69 -13.88
CA LYS A 173 5.64 -12.56 -15.05
C LYS A 173 4.63 -13.68 -14.75
N ILE A 174 4.74 -14.31 -13.57
CA ILE A 174 3.77 -15.32 -13.13
C ILE A 174 2.37 -14.68 -12.96
N LEU A 175 2.28 -13.49 -12.37
CA LEU A 175 1.03 -12.74 -12.25
C LEU A 175 0.41 -12.42 -13.61
N LEU A 176 1.23 -12.05 -14.60
CA LEU A 176 0.78 -11.77 -15.97
C LEU A 176 0.26 -13.04 -16.65
N ALA A 177 0.98 -14.17 -16.55
CA ALA A 177 0.57 -15.45 -17.11
C ALA A 177 -0.77 -15.94 -16.52
N ALA A 178 -0.99 -15.69 -15.22
CA ALA A 178 -2.24 -16.03 -14.53
C ALA A 178 -3.36 -15.00 -14.71
N ALA A 179 -3.10 -13.85 -15.35
CA ALA A 179 -4.11 -12.82 -15.53
C ALA A 179 -5.24 -13.33 -16.46
N PRO A 180 -6.52 -12.98 -16.19
CA PRO A 180 -7.63 -13.53 -16.96
C PRO A 180 -7.65 -13.07 -18.43
N THR A 181 -6.96 -11.95 -18.73
CA THR A 181 -6.81 -11.40 -20.08
C THR A 181 -5.58 -11.91 -20.82
N SER A 182 -4.77 -12.79 -20.21
CA SER A 182 -3.61 -13.36 -20.91
C SER A 182 -4.07 -14.32 -22.01
N LYS A 183 -3.62 -14.07 -23.24
CA LYS A 183 -3.79 -14.99 -24.36
C LYS A 183 -2.64 -16.00 -24.31
N ALA A 184 -2.92 -17.28 -24.53
CA ALA A 184 -1.93 -18.38 -24.52
C ALA A 184 -0.80 -18.30 -25.57
N LYS A 185 -0.61 -17.14 -26.22
CA LYS A 185 0.48 -16.96 -27.19
C LYS A 185 1.77 -16.60 -26.46
N THR A 186 2.63 -17.61 -26.36
CA THR A 186 4.09 -17.50 -26.13
C THR A 186 4.51 -16.73 -24.88
N ASP A 187 3.92 -17.05 -23.72
CA ASP A 187 4.53 -16.69 -22.44
C ASP A 187 5.54 -17.79 -22.06
N SER A 188 6.74 -17.42 -21.63
CA SER A 188 7.81 -18.35 -21.22
C SER A 188 7.45 -19.22 -20.00
N ILE A 189 6.28 -19.02 -19.39
CA ILE A 189 5.84 -19.67 -18.16
C ILE A 189 4.49 -20.35 -18.44
N ASN A 190 4.49 -21.68 -18.52
CA ASN A 190 3.28 -22.47 -18.70
C ASN A 190 2.71 -22.90 -17.34
N ILE A 191 1.98 -22.01 -16.67
CA ILE A 191 1.29 -22.31 -15.40
C ILE A 191 0.20 -23.38 -15.54
N LEU A 192 -0.20 -23.74 -16.76
CA LEU A 192 -1.22 -24.76 -16.99
C LEU A 192 -0.63 -26.17 -17.01
N ALA A 193 0.69 -26.31 -17.12
CA ALA A 193 1.36 -27.62 -17.07
C ALA A 193 1.05 -28.38 -15.77
N ASP A 194 0.85 -27.66 -14.66
CA ASP A 194 0.55 -28.25 -13.34
C ASP A 194 -0.90 -28.76 -13.21
N VAL A 195 -1.78 -28.43 -14.17
CA VAL A 195 -3.22 -28.72 -14.11
C VAL A 195 -3.70 -29.58 -15.27
N LEU A 196 -2.96 -29.56 -16.39
CA LEU A 196 -3.33 -30.34 -17.57
C LEU A 196 -3.06 -31.84 -17.31
N PRO A 197 -4.07 -32.70 -17.51
CA PRO A 197 -3.88 -34.14 -17.38
C PRO A 197 -3.04 -34.70 -18.54
N GLU A 198 -2.42 -35.87 -18.33
CA GLU A 198 -1.69 -36.60 -19.38
C GLU A 198 -2.64 -37.04 -20.51
N GLU A 199 -3.84 -37.50 -20.15
CA GLU A 199 -4.90 -37.83 -21.10
C GLU A 199 -5.93 -36.70 -21.18
N MET A 200 -6.17 -36.20 -22.39
CA MET A 200 -7.13 -35.12 -22.61
C MET A 200 -8.58 -35.59 -22.44
N PRO A 201 -9.45 -34.75 -21.86
CA PRO A 201 -10.83 -35.11 -21.62
C PRO A 201 -11.57 -35.41 -22.93
N VAL A 202 -12.26 -36.55 -22.99
CA VAL A 202 -13.02 -37.00 -24.16
C VAL A 202 -14.49 -36.59 -24.10
N THR A 203 -15.01 -36.30 -22.92
CA THR A 203 -16.41 -35.90 -22.72
C THR A 203 -16.55 -34.39 -22.49
N VAL A 204 -17.73 -33.85 -22.82
CA VAL A 204 -18.09 -32.45 -22.57
C VAL A 204 -17.99 -32.13 -21.08
N LEU A 205 -18.47 -33.03 -20.21
CA LEU A 205 -18.44 -32.86 -18.76
C LEU A 205 -17.01 -32.77 -18.21
N GLN A 206 -16.11 -33.66 -18.65
CA GLN A 206 -14.70 -33.62 -18.24
C GLN A 206 -14.01 -32.36 -18.77
N SER A 207 -14.37 -31.90 -19.97
CA SER A 207 -13.86 -30.65 -20.55
C SER A 207 -14.30 -29.42 -19.76
N MET A 208 -15.58 -29.38 -19.33
CA MET A 208 -16.11 -28.33 -18.44
C MET A 208 -15.39 -28.32 -17.10
N LYS A 209 -15.20 -29.50 -16.49
CA LYS A 209 -14.45 -29.67 -15.23
C LYS A 209 -13.02 -29.13 -15.37
N LEU A 210 -12.31 -29.51 -16.43
CA LEU A 210 -10.96 -29.04 -16.70
C LEU A 210 -10.91 -27.51 -16.87
N GLY A 211 -11.89 -26.92 -17.56
CA GLY A 211 -12.00 -25.47 -17.70
C GLY A 211 -12.16 -24.74 -16.36
N ILE A 212 -12.99 -25.28 -15.46
CA ILE A 212 -13.17 -24.75 -14.10
C ILE A 212 -11.85 -24.87 -13.31
N ASP A 213 -11.18 -26.02 -13.35
CA ASP A 213 -9.92 -26.25 -12.64
C ASP A 213 -8.80 -25.32 -13.14
N VAL A 214 -8.68 -25.14 -14.45
CA VAL A 214 -7.74 -24.19 -15.07
C VAL A 214 -7.99 -22.76 -14.58
N ASN A 215 -9.25 -22.31 -14.56
CA ASN A 215 -9.57 -20.98 -14.07
C ASN A 215 -9.31 -20.87 -12.56
N ARG A 216 -9.71 -21.86 -11.77
CA ARG A 216 -9.45 -21.91 -10.32
C ARG A 216 -7.95 -21.82 -10.02
N HIS A 217 -7.12 -22.53 -10.78
CA HIS A 217 -5.67 -22.50 -10.62
C HIS A 217 -5.11 -21.10 -10.87
N LYS A 218 -5.55 -20.43 -11.95
CA LYS A 218 -5.18 -19.03 -12.21
C LYS A 218 -5.56 -18.11 -11.03
N GLU A 219 -6.76 -18.25 -10.49
CA GLU A 219 -7.21 -17.47 -9.32
C GLU A 219 -6.32 -17.70 -8.08
N ILE A 220 -5.94 -18.95 -7.82
CA ILE A 220 -5.04 -19.32 -6.71
C ILE A 220 -3.67 -18.67 -6.90
N VAL A 221 -3.11 -18.76 -8.11
CA VAL A 221 -1.80 -18.14 -8.41
C VAL A 221 -1.86 -16.62 -8.23
N VAL A 222 -2.87 -15.94 -8.80
CA VAL A 222 -3.05 -14.49 -8.64
C VAL A 222 -3.19 -14.11 -7.16
N LYS A 223 -3.97 -14.88 -6.39
CA LYS A 223 -4.13 -14.68 -4.94
C LYS A 223 -2.79 -14.80 -4.21
N SER A 224 -2.03 -15.86 -4.48
CA SER A 224 -0.74 -16.12 -3.84
C SER A 224 0.28 -15.04 -4.16
N ILE A 225 0.45 -14.68 -5.44
CA ILE A 225 1.42 -13.67 -5.85
C ILE A 225 1.04 -12.28 -5.31
N SER A 226 -0.23 -11.88 -5.38
CA SER A 226 -0.68 -10.60 -4.85
C SER A 226 -0.53 -10.49 -3.32
N ALA A 227 -0.72 -11.60 -2.60
CA ALA A 227 -0.47 -11.68 -1.16
C ALA A 227 1.03 -11.56 -0.85
N SER A 228 1.87 -12.34 -1.52
CA SER A 228 3.32 -12.34 -1.32
C SER A 228 3.91 -10.95 -1.58
N LEU A 229 3.59 -10.33 -2.72
CA LEU A 229 4.04 -8.97 -3.02
C LEU A 229 3.60 -7.95 -1.97
N LEU A 230 2.35 -8.03 -1.51
CA LEU A 230 1.84 -7.11 -0.49
C LEU A 230 2.53 -7.32 0.87
N LEU A 231 2.81 -8.58 1.24
CA LEU A 231 3.51 -8.92 2.47
C LEU A 231 4.96 -8.45 2.42
N LEU A 232 5.70 -8.69 1.33
CA LEU A 232 7.06 -8.17 1.14
C LEU A 232 7.09 -6.64 1.32
N LEU A 233 6.19 -5.92 0.64
CA LEU A 233 6.06 -4.46 0.79
C LEU A 233 5.59 -3.97 2.17
N LYS A 234 5.07 -4.86 3.04
CA LYS A 234 4.71 -4.51 4.42
C LYS A 234 5.88 -4.79 5.36
N HIS A 235 6.42 -6.00 5.31
CA HIS A 235 7.50 -6.44 6.19
C HIS A 235 8.76 -5.63 5.97
N PHE A 236 9.19 -5.44 4.71
CA PHE A 236 10.35 -4.58 4.44
C PHE A 236 10.11 -3.14 4.85
N LYS A 237 8.88 -2.61 4.75
CA LYS A 237 8.59 -1.24 5.23
C LYS A 237 8.65 -1.11 6.74
N LEU A 238 8.26 -2.16 7.46
CA LEU A 238 8.34 -2.19 8.93
C LEU A 238 9.80 -2.35 9.38
N ASN A 239 10.58 -3.15 8.65
CA ASN A 239 11.98 -3.40 8.96
C ASN A 239 12.85 -2.19 8.61
N HIS A 240 12.84 -1.72 7.36
CA HIS A 240 13.48 -0.47 6.97
C HIS A 240 12.86 0.19 5.73
N ILE A 241 12.63 1.50 5.78
CA ILE A 241 12.05 2.26 4.67
C ILE A 241 12.83 2.13 3.36
N TYR A 242 14.16 2.10 3.39
CA TYR A 242 14.96 1.92 2.16
C TYR A 242 14.94 0.49 1.62
N GLN A 243 14.74 -0.54 2.46
CA GLN A 243 14.45 -1.89 1.96
C GLN A 243 13.12 -1.92 1.20
N PHE A 244 12.08 -1.26 1.75
CA PHE A 244 10.81 -1.11 1.05
C PHE A 244 10.94 -0.32 -0.25
N GLU A 245 11.66 0.80 -0.25
CA GLU A 245 11.81 1.62 -1.45
C GLU A 245 12.63 0.90 -2.53
N TYR A 246 13.63 0.09 -2.15
CA TYR A 246 14.39 -0.74 -3.09
C TYR A 246 13.48 -1.75 -3.80
N VAL A 247 12.68 -2.51 -3.05
CA VAL A 247 11.69 -3.46 -3.59
C VAL A 247 10.65 -2.74 -4.45
N SER A 248 10.18 -1.58 -3.98
CA SER A 248 9.19 -0.76 -4.67
C SER A 248 9.73 -0.22 -6.00
N GLN A 249 10.98 0.24 -6.07
CA GLN A 249 11.60 0.72 -7.31
C GLN A 249 11.71 -0.40 -8.34
N HIS A 250 12.19 -1.58 -7.93
CA HIS A 250 12.28 -2.75 -8.82
C HIS A 250 10.92 -3.21 -9.34
N LEU A 251 9.86 -3.16 -8.52
CA LEU A 251 8.50 -3.41 -8.99
C LEU A 251 8.04 -2.39 -10.04
N VAL A 252 8.32 -1.10 -9.82
CA VAL A 252 7.95 -0.04 -10.76
C VAL A 252 8.71 -0.19 -12.08
N PHE A 253 10.02 -0.44 -12.04
CA PHE A 253 10.85 -0.67 -13.23
C PHE A 253 10.42 -1.93 -13.99
N ALA A 254 10.03 -2.99 -13.28
CA ALA A 254 9.49 -4.21 -13.86
C ALA A 254 8.03 -4.08 -14.35
N ASN A 255 7.51 -2.86 -14.53
CA ASN A 255 6.19 -2.57 -15.09
C ASN A 255 5.01 -3.08 -14.22
N CYS A 256 5.16 -3.12 -12.89
CA CYS A 256 4.07 -3.52 -11.98
C CYS A 256 2.83 -2.60 -12.10
N ILE A 257 3.03 -1.29 -12.20
CA ILE A 257 1.91 -0.34 -12.32
C ILE A 257 1.04 -0.62 -13.56
N PRO A 258 1.59 -0.60 -14.80
CA PRO A 258 0.78 -0.90 -15.97
C PRO A 258 0.23 -2.33 -15.98
N LEU A 259 0.93 -3.31 -15.41
CA LEU A 259 0.41 -4.67 -15.26
C LEU A 259 -0.87 -4.70 -14.41
N ILE A 260 -0.87 -4.05 -13.25
CA ILE A 260 -2.06 -3.99 -12.39
C ILE A 260 -3.18 -3.22 -13.09
N LEU A 261 -2.87 -2.13 -13.79
CA LEU A 261 -3.88 -1.39 -14.55
C LEU A 261 -4.48 -2.24 -15.67
N LYS A 262 -3.67 -3.03 -16.39
CA LYS A 262 -4.14 -4.00 -17.39
C LYS A 262 -5.05 -5.04 -16.75
N PHE A 263 -4.68 -5.56 -15.57
CA PHE A 263 -5.53 -6.47 -14.79
C PHE A 263 -6.88 -5.85 -14.42
N PHE A 264 -6.92 -4.56 -14.08
CA PHE A 264 -8.17 -3.85 -13.79
C PHE A 264 -8.95 -3.42 -15.05
N ASN A 265 -8.32 -3.43 -16.22
CA ASN A 265 -8.91 -3.04 -17.51
C ASN A 265 -9.75 -4.15 -18.15
N GLN A 266 -10.40 -4.98 -17.33
CA GLN A 266 -11.35 -6.01 -17.74
C GLN A 266 -12.70 -5.79 -17.04
N ASN A 267 -13.68 -6.66 -17.29
CA ASN A 267 -14.91 -6.63 -16.51
C ASN A 267 -14.66 -7.16 -15.09
N ILE A 268 -14.33 -6.26 -14.17
CA ILE A 268 -14.01 -6.60 -12.78
C ILE A 268 -15.22 -7.21 -12.07
N MET A 269 -16.44 -6.80 -12.41
CA MET A 269 -17.64 -7.40 -11.82
C MET A 269 -17.72 -8.89 -12.18
N SER A 270 -17.59 -9.23 -13.46
CA SER A 270 -17.58 -10.63 -13.90
C SER A 270 -16.44 -11.43 -13.30
N TYR A 271 -15.26 -10.83 -13.14
CA TYR A 271 -14.11 -11.50 -12.52
C TYR A 271 -14.38 -11.84 -11.05
N ILE A 272 -14.91 -10.91 -10.26
CA ILE A 272 -15.17 -11.16 -8.83
C ILE A 272 -16.42 -12.00 -8.58
N THR A 273 -17.31 -12.17 -9.55
CA THR A 273 -18.49 -13.06 -9.45
C THR A 273 -18.27 -14.40 -10.14
N ALA A 274 -17.07 -14.67 -10.65
CA ALA A 274 -16.76 -15.92 -11.34
C ALA A 274 -16.94 -17.12 -10.40
N LYS A 275 -17.61 -18.17 -10.88
CA LYS A 275 -17.85 -19.41 -10.15
C LYS A 275 -16.89 -20.49 -10.64
N ASN A 276 -15.70 -20.52 -10.05
CA ASN A 276 -14.68 -21.54 -10.33
C ASN A 276 -14.40 -22.41 -9.09
N SER A 277 -15.45 -22.75 -8.33
CA SER A 277 -15.37 -23.67 -7.19
C SER A 277 -16.44 -24.73 -7.35
N VAL A 278 -16.08 -25.99 -7.11
CA VAL A 278 -17.01 -27.12 -7.14
C VAL A 278 -17.09 -27.67 -5.73
N SER A 279 -18.09 -27.21 -4.96
CA SER A 279 -18.20 -27.46 -3.51
C SER A 279 -18.22 -28.95 -3.14
N VAL A 280 -18.72 -29.79 -4.04
CA VAL A 280 -18.72 -31.25 -3.91
C VAL A 280 -17.31 -31.85 -3.92
N LEU A 281 -16.38 -31.22 -4.65
CA LEU A 281 -14.99 -31.66 -4.83
C LEU A 281 -14.02 -30.96 -3.87
N ASP A 282 -14.47 -29.97 -3.11
CA ASP A 282 -13.61 -29.20 -2.20
C ASP A 282 -13.33 -29.99 -0.89
N TYR A 283 -12.13 -29.82 -0.34
CA TYR A 283 -11.76 -30.37 0.97
C TYR A 283 -12.58 -29.70 2.10
N PRO A 284 -13.05 -30.45 3.12
CA PRO A 284 -12.84 -31.88 3.36
C PRO A 284 -13.91 -32.78 2.73
N ARG A 285 -14.87 -32.25 1.98
CA ARG A 285 -16.03 -33.02 1.50
C ARG A 285 -15.61 -34.18 0.60
N CYS A 286 -14.67 -33.95 -0.30
CA CYS A 286 -14.10 -34.97 -1.18
C CYS A 286 -13.29 -36.06 -0.47
N THR A 287 -12.90 -35.85 0.79
CA THR A 287 -12.16 -36.85 1.60
C THR A 287 -13.03 -37.61 2.59
N VAL A 288 -14.17 -37.04 3.00
CA VAL A 288 -15.03 -37.59 4.05
C VAL A 288 -16.24 -38.33 3.48
N TYR A 289 -16.76 -37.90 2.34
CA TYR A 289 -17.96 -38.46 1.73
C TYR A 289 -17.64 -39.15 0.40
N GLU A 290 -18.45 -40.15 0.04
CA GLU A 290 -18.45 -40.68 -1.33
C GLU A 290 -18.80 -39.56 -2.31
N LEU A 291 -18.00 -39.45 -3.36
CA LEU A 291 -18.15 -38.43 -4.38
C LEU A 291 -19.40 -38.75 -5.23
N PRO A 292 -20.42 -37.89 -5.25
CA PRO A 292 -21.60 -38.12 -6.08
C PRO A 292 -21.22 -38.00 -7.56
N GLU A 293 -22.01 -38.64 -8.43
CA GLU A 293 -21.85 -38.48 -9.87
C GLU A 293 -22.00 -37.01 -10.25
N LEU A 294 -20.99 -36.48 -10.93
CA LEU A 294 -20.99 -35.10 -11.39
C LEU A 294 -21.98 -34.96 -12.55
N THR A 295 -22.96 -34.09 -12.40
CA THR A 295 -23.84 -33.63 -13.48
C THR A 295 -23.45 -32.22 -13.91
N ALA A 296 -23.82 -31.81 -15.13
CA ALA A 296 -23.56 -30.43 -15.59
C ALA A 296 -24.18 -29.40 -14.64
N GLU A 297 -25.39 -29.67 -14.14
CA GLU A 297 -26.09 -28.84 -13.15
C GLU A 297 -25.30 -28.72 -11.84
N SER A 298 -24.68 -29.82 -11.37
CA SER A 298 -23.85 -29.80 -10.16
C SER A 298 -22.55 -29.00 -10.32
N LEU A 299 -22.01 -28.89 -11.54
CA LEU A 299 -20.85 -28.03 -11.84
C LEU A 299 -21.25 -26.54 -11.88
N GLU A 300 -22.47 -26.22 -12.30
CA GLU A 300 -22.99 -24.86 -12.37
C GLU A 300 -23.58 -24.35 -11.04
N ALA A 301 -23.98 -25.28 -10.17
CA ALA A 301 -24.38 -25.06 -8.78
C ALA A 301 -23.19 -24.65 -7.90
N GLY A 302 -22.48 -23.58 -8.26
CA GLY A 302 -21.45 -22.97 -7.42
C GLY A 302 -22.05 -22.29 -6.18
N ASP A 303 -21.19 -21.94 -5.22
CA ASP A 303 -21.57 -21.31 -3.95
C ASP A 303 -22.55 -20.13 -4.11
N ASN A 304 -23.48 -19.99 -3.14
CA ASN A 304 -24.41 -18.86 -3.02
C ASN A 304 -23.73 -17.53 -2.62
N ASN A 305 -22.40 -17.47 -2.63
CA ASN A 305 -21.64 -16.28 -2.29
C ASN A 305 -21.72 -15.24 -3.40
N GLN A 306 -22.04 -14.00 -3.03
CA GLN A 306 -22.11 -12.87 -3.96
C GLN A 306 -20.78 -12.60 -4.68
N PHE A 307 -19.65 -12.88 -4.03
CA PHE A 307 -18.32 -12.68 -4.58
C PHE A 307 -17.44 -13.92 -4.39
N CYS A 308 -16.65 -14.26 -5.41
CA CYS A 308 -15.49 -15.13 -5.29
C CYS A 308 -14.44 -14.44 -4.41
N TRP A 309 -14.25 -15.00 -3.20
CA TRP A 309 -13.31 -14.48 -2.21
C TRP A 309 -11.88 -14.36 -2.75
N ARG A 310 -11.38 -15.37 -3.50
CA ARG A 310 -10.02 -15.37 -4.06
C ARG A 310 -9.80 -14.16 -4.97
N ASN A 311 -10.79 -13.87 -5.82
CA ASN A 311 -10.71 -12.81 -6.82
C ASN A 311 -10.85 -11.44 -6.16
N LEU A 312 -11.82 -11.28 -5.25
CA LEU A 312 -12.01 -10.06 -4.48
C LEU A 312 -10.76 -9.71 -3.64
N PHE A 313 -10.21 -10.69 -2.93
CA PHE A 313 -8.99 -10.54 -2.14
C PHE A 313 -7.79 -10.13 -3.01
N SER A 314 -7.63 -10.77 -4.17
CA SER A 314 -6.59 -10.43 -5.14
C SER A 314 -6.72 -8.99 -5.63
N CYS A 315 -7.92 -8.57 -6.06
CA CYS A 315 -8.17 -7.19 -6.48
C CYS A 315 -7.82 -6.19 -5.37
N ILE A 316 -8.25 -6.43 -4.13
CA ILE A 316 -7.93 -5.57 -3.00
C ILE A 316 -6.42 -5.49 -2.79
N ASN A 317 -5.70 -6.61 -2.84
CA ASN A 317 -4.24 -6.62 -2.66
C ASN A 317 -3.52 -5.87 -3.77
N LEU A 318 -3.89 -6.06 -5.03
CA LEU A 318 -3.31 -5.32 -6.16
C LEU A 318 -3.55 -3.81 -6.04
N LEU A 319 -4.74 -3.37 -5.62
CA LEU A 319 -5.01 -1.96 -5.33
C LEU A 319 -4.17 -1.43 -4.15
N ARG A 320 -3.95 -2.26 -3.12
CA ARG A 320 -3.08 -1.91 -1.98
C ARG A 320 -1.62 -1.79 -2.37
N ILE A 321 -1.15 -2.65 -3.26
CA ILE A 321 0.20 -2.57 -3.85
C ILE A 321 0.31 -1.26 -4.61
N LEU A 322 -0.59 -0.95 -5.55
CA LEU A 322 -0.59 0.35 -6.25
C LEU A 322 -0.57 1.53 -5.29
N ASN A 323 -1.43 1.53 -4.26
CA ASN A 323 -1.44 2.60 -3.25
C ASN A 323 -0.10 2.73 -2.52
N LYS A 324 0.57 1.62 -2.20
CA LYS A 324 1.89 1.65 -1.55
C LYS A 324 2.96 2.20 -2.48
N LEU A 325 2.94 1.83 -3.76
CA LEU A 325 3.92 2.29 -4.75
C LEU A 325 3.80 3.79 -5.02
N THR A 326 2.58 4.34 -5.06
CA THR A 326 2.34 5.74 -5.50
C THR A 326 2.18 6.75 -4.37
N LYS A 327 1.91 6.30 -3.13
CA LYS A 327 1.69 7.19 -1.99
C LYS A 327 2.93 8.09 -1.77
N TRP A 328 2.72 9.40 -1.88
CA TRP A 328 3.76 10.44 -1.76
C TRP A 328 4.88 10.37 -2.79
N LYS A 329 4.63 9.74 -3.94
CA LYS A 329 5.57 9.68 -5.05
C LYS A 329 4.92 10.34 -6.27
N HIS A 330 5.32 11.58 -6.54
CA HIS A 330 4.74 12.37 -7.64
C HIS A 330 5.00 11.71 -8.99
N SER A 331 6.25 11.29 -9.24
CA SER A 331 6.64 10.56 -10.46
C SER A 331 5.74 9.35 -10.72
N ARG A 332 5.57 8.47 -9.71
CA ARG A 332 4.76 7.25 -9.82
C ARG A 332 3.26 7.54 -9.91
N THR A 333 2.78 8.63 -9.30
CA THR A 333 1.39 9.10 -9.47
C THR A 333 1.17 9.62 -10.88
N MET A 334 2.14 10.34 -11.46
CA MET A 334 2.10 10.81 -12.83
C MET A 334 2.08 9.63 -13.83
N MET A 335 2.79 8.53 -13.54
CA MET A 335 2.66 7.30 -14.33
C MET A 335 1.21 6.80 -14.39
N LEU A 336 0.44 6.84 -13.29
CA LEU A 336 -0.98 6.47 -13.30
C LEU A 336 -1.81 7.36 -14.23
N VAL A 337 -1.50 8.65 -14.29
CA VAL A 337 -2.17 9.62 -15.15
C VAL A 337 -1.82 9.34 -16.62
N VAL A 338 -0.54 9.14 -16.93
CA VAL A 338 -0.05 8.79 -18.28
C VAL A 338 -0.69 7.49 -18.78
N PHE A 339 -0.81 6.48 -17.93
CA PHE A 339 -1.50 5.22 -18.26
C PHE A 339 -3.03 5.32 -18.25
N LYS A 340 -3.61 6.53 -18.16
CA LYS A 340 -5.06 6.77 -18.16
C LYS A 340 -5.78 5.89 -17.14
N SER A 341 -5.26 5.80 -15.92
CA SER A 341 -5.80 4.88 -14.92
C SER A 341 -7.17 5.29 -14.37
N ALA A 342 -7.50 6.59 -14.39
CA ALA A 342 -8.71 7.11 -13.74
C ALA A 342 -10.03 6.50 -14.31
N PRO A 343 -10.26 6.39 -15.63
CA PRO A 343 -11.40 5.64 -16.18
C PRO A 343 -11.44 4.16 -15.76
N ILE A 344 -10.29 3.48 -15.71
CA ILE A 344 -10.19 2.07 -15.31
C ILE A 344 -10.64 1.92 -13.85
N LEU A 345 -10.07 2.73 -12.96
CA LEU A 345 -10.40 2.77 -11.55
C LEU A 345 -11.85 3.18 -11.29
N LYS A 346 -12.39 4.15 -12.04
CA LYS A 346 -13.80 4.57 -11.93
C LYS A 346 -14.75 3.42 -12.26
N ARG A 347 -14.45 2.57 -13.24
CA ARG A 347 -15.26 1.37 -13.53
C ARG A 347 -15.24 0.37 -12.36
N ALA A 348 -14.10 0.21 -11.69
CA ALA A 348 -13.98 -0.67 -10.53
C ALA A 348 -14.86 -0.22 -9.34
N LEU A 349 -15.23 1.07 -9.24
CA LEU A 349 -16.14 1.56 -8.20
C LEU A 349 -17.56 0.98 -8.28
N LYS A 350 -17.97 0.42 -9.42
CA LYS A 350 -19.26 -0.27 -9.58
C LYS A 350 -19.41 -1.45 -8.62
N VAL A 351 -18.30 -2.06 -8.21
CA VAL A 351 -18.27 -3.11 -7.20
C VAL A 351 -18.59 -2.49 -5.84
N LYS A 352 -19.74 -2.84 -5.27
CA LYS A 352 -20.22 -2.33 -3.97
C LYS A 352 -19.55 -3.03 -2.78
N GLN A 353 -18.22 -3.10 -2.78
CA GLN A 353 -17.44 -3.66 -1.68
C GLN A 353 -16.55 -2.57 -1.05
N ALA A 354 -16.72 -2.35 0.26
CA ALA A 354 -16.20 -1.16 0.94
C ALA A 354 -14.66 -1.03 0.87
N MET A 355 -13.92 -2.12 1.07
CA MET A 355 -12.45 -2.10 1.06
C MET A 355 -11.89 -1.81 -0.33
N LEU A 356 -12.46 -2.44 -1.36
CA LEU A 356 -12.08 -2.23 -2.75
C LEU A 356 -12.37 -0.77 -3.16
N GLN A 357 -13.58 -0.27 -2.90
CA GLN A 357 -13.93 1.13 -3.16
C GLN A 357 -12.98 2.10 -2.44
N LEU A 358 -12.64 1.86 -1.18
CA LEU A 358 -11.74 2.71 -0.42
C LEU A 358 -10.36 2.84 -1.09
N TYR A 359 -9.76 1.72 -1.52
CA TYR A 359 -8.44 1.74 -2.16
C TYR A 359 -8.48 2.32 -3.58
N VAL A 360 -9.58 2.13 -4.31
CA VAL A 360 -9.81 2.80 -5.60
C VAL A 360 -9.92 4.32 -5.41
N LEU A 361 -10.73 4.78 -4.45
CA LEU A 361 -10.92 6.21 -4.18
C LEU A 361 -9.63 6.90 -3.70
N LYS A 362 -8.77 6.21 -2.93
CA LYS A 362 -7.44 6.72 -2.57
C LYS A 362 -6.55 6.96 -3.79
N LEU A 363 -6.56 6.04 -4.77
CA LEU A 363 -5.80 6.19 -6.02
C LEU A 363 -6.38 7.30 -6.91
N LEU A 364 -7.70 7.47 -6.92
CA LEU A 364 -8.32 8.57 -7.64
C LEU A 364 -7.99 9.92 -6.98
N LYS A 365 -8.03 10.01 -5.64
CA LYS A 365 -7.69 11.21 -4.87
C LYS A 365 -6.30 11.76 -5.19
N ILE A 366 -5.28 10.91 -5.29
CA ILE A 366 -3.92 11.38 -5.59
C ILE A 366 -3.75 11.85 -7.04
N GLN A 367 -4.62 11.41 -7.95
CA GLN A 367 -4.58 11.78 -9.36
C GLN A 367 -5.35 13.06 -9.68
N THR A 368 -6.36 13.42 -8.88
CA THR A 368 -7.26 14.55 -9.17
C THR A 368 -6.54 15.88 -9.42
N LYS A 369 -5.38 16.07 -8.80
CA LYS A 369 -4.57 17.28 -8.96
C LYS A 369 -3.99 17.45 -10.38
N TYR A 370 -3.82 16.34 -11.10
CA TYR A 370 -3.28 16.27 -12.46
C TYR A 370 -4.36 16.17 -13.56
N LEU A 371 -5.60 15.79 -13.21
CA LEU A 371 -6.67 15.52 -14.20
C LEU A 371 -7.41 16.77 -14.69
N GLY A 372 -7.13 17.94 -14.11
CA GLY A 372 -7.69 19.22 -14.51
C GLY A 372 -9.17 19.46 -14.14
N ARG A 373 -9.62 20.70 -14.36
CA ARG A 373 -10.94 21.19 -13.90
C ARG A 373 -12.12 20.51 -14.59
N GLN A 374 -12.00 20.24 -15.89
CA GLN A 374 -13.08 19.64 -16.69
C GLN A 374 -13.39 18.20 -16.25
N TRP A 375 -12.35 17.44 -15.91
CA TRP A 375 -12.53 16.10 -15.37
C TRP A 375 -13.28 16.15 -14.03
N ARG A 376 -12.94 17.07 -13.13
CA ARG A 376 -13.64 17.20 -11.83
C ARG A 376 -15.12 17.51 -11.99
N LYS A 377 -15.47 18.47 -12.87
CA LYS A 377 -16.87 18.82 -13.18
C LYS A 377 -17.69 17.60 -13.63
N SER A 378 -17.16 16.82 -14.57
CA SER A 378 -17.80 15.61 -15.10
C SER A 378 -17.76 14.40 -14.15
N ASN A 379 -17.00 14.47 -13.05
CA ASN A 379 -16.81 13.39 -12.09
C ASN A 379 -17.22 13.79 -10.66
N MET A 380 -18.20 14.68 -10.51
CA MET A 380 -18.61 15.20 -9.20
C MET A 380 -19.01 14.09 -8.22
N LYS A 381 -19.74 13.06 -8.67
CA LYS A 381 -20.07 11.89 -7.82
C LYS A 381 -18.82 11.21 -7.25
N THR A 382 -17.75 11.10 -8.04
CA THR A 382 -16.45 10.56 -7.59
C THR A 382 -15.79 11.51 -6.59
N MET A 383 -15.81 12.83 -6.86
CA MET A 383 -15.27 13.84 -5.95
C MET A 383 -15.97 13.79 -4.58
N SER A 384 -17.30 13.72 -4.56
CA SER A 384 -18.09 13.57 -3.33
C SER A 384 -17.78 12.26 -2.60
N ALA A 385 -17.63 11.15 -3.33
CA ALA A 385 -17.24 9.88 -2.72
C ALA A 385 -15.84 9.91 -2.10
N ILE A 386 -14.88 10.59 -2.74
CA ILE A 386 -13.55 10.85 -2.15
C ILE A 386 -13.72 11.69 -0.88
N TYR A 387 -14.53 12.75 -0.92
CA TYR A 387 -14.75 13.63 0.22
C TYR A 387 -15.35 12.87 1.42
N GLN A 388 -16.33 12.01 1.20
CA GLN A 388 -17.02 11.27 2.25
C GLN A 388 -16.22 10.08 2.80
N LYS A 389 -15.54 9.32 1.93
CA LYS A 389 -14.98 8.00 2.29
C LYS A 389 -13.46 7.99 2.47
N VAL A 390 -12.75 9.00 1.97
CA VAL A 390 -11.29 9.08 2.07
C VAL A 390 -10.91 10.15 3.07
N ARG A 391 -10.06 9.77 4.01
CA ARG A 391 -9.50 10.67 5.01
C ARG A 391 -8.79 11.89 4.38
N HIS A 392 -9.07 13.08 4.92
CA HIS A 392 -8.42 14.35 4.57
C HIS A 392 -7.33 14.74 5.57
N ARG A 393 -6.45 15.65 5.12
CA ARG A 393 -5.43 16.35 5.91
C ARG A 393 -5.72 17.85 5.92
N LEU A 394 -5.06 18.57 6.81
CA LEU A 394 -5.27 20.01 6.96
C LEU A 394 -4.84 20.79 5.71
N ASN A 395 -3.72 20.39 5.08
CA ASN A 395 -3.18 21.05 3.89
C ASN A 395 -3.49 20.26 2.61
N ASP A 396 -4.59 19.50 2.59
CA ASP A 396 -4.98 18.71 1.42
C ASP A 396 -5.52 19.62 0.31
N ASP A 397 -4.78 19.76 -0.79
CA ASP A 397 -5.12 20.62 -1.93
C ASP A 397 -5.62 19.85 -3.17
N TRP A 398 -5.82 18.54 -3.03
CA TRP A 398 -6.13 17.59 -4.13
C TRP A 398 -7.31 18.01 -5.02
N ALA A 399 -8.25 18.82 -4.52
CA ALA A 399 -9.43 19.27 -5.25
C ALA A 399 -9.20 20.50 -6.15
N TYR A 400 -8.15 21.29 -5.90
CA TYR A 400 -7.92 22.56 -6.61
C TYR A 400 -7.28 22.37 -7.99
N GLY A 401 -6.49 21.30 -8.18
CA GLY A 401 -5.92 20.95 -9.48
C GLY A 401 -4.81 21.89 -9.92
N ASN A 402 -3.81 22.03 -9.05
CA ASN A 402 -2.72 22.98 -9.19
C ASN A 402 -1.63 22.51 -10.19
N ASP A 403 -1.62 21.22 -10.55
CA ASP A 403 -0.50 20.57 -11.25
C ASP A 403 -0.91 20.04 -12.64
N ILE A 404 -1.72 20.78 -13.41
CA ILE A 404 -2.21 20.30 -14.73
C ILE A 404 -1.06 20.20 -15.74
N ASP A 405 -0.12 21.14 -15.68
CA ASP A 405 1.02 21.23 -16.60
C ASP A 405 2.22 20.39 -16.16
N ALA A 406 2.08 19.62 -15.07
CA ALA A 406 3.14 18.74 -14.60
C ALA A 406 3.42 17.64 -15.63
N ARG A 407 4.71 17.43 -15.93
CA ARG A 407 5.18 16.47 -16.93
C ARG A 407 5.90 15.31 -16.24
N PRO A 408 5.95 14.12 -16.87
CA PRO A 408 6.54 12.93 -16.24
C PRO A 408 8.00 13.10 -15.77
N TRP A 409 8.79 13.92 -16.46
CA TRP A 409 10.20 14.18 -16.14
C TRP A 409 10.41 15.23 -15.05
N ASP A 410 9.41 16.05 -14.71
CA ASP A 410 9.55 17.09 -13.68
C ASP A 410 9.86 16.51 -12.28
N PHE A 411 9.55 15.22 -12.07
CA PHE A 411 9.79 14.51 -10.80
C PHE A 411 10.95 13.50 -10.86
N GLN A 412 11.76 13.53 -11.93
CA GLN A 412 12.84 12.56 -12.10
C GLN A 412 13.98 12.75 -11.08
N ALA A 413 14.23 14.00 -10.67
CA ALA A 413 15.21 14.31 -9.64
C ALA A 413 14.89 13.66 -8.28
N GLU A 414 13.60 13.62 -7.88
CA GLU A 414 13.17 12.97 -6.64
C GLU A 414 13.45 11.46 -6.66
N GLU A 415 13.18 10.76 -7.77
CA GLU A 415 13.47 9.32 -7.90
C GLU A 415 14.98 9.04 -7.99
N CYS A 416 15.77 9.93 -8.61
CA CYS A 416 17.23 9.83 -8.61
C CYS A 416 17.83 10.00 -7.23
N THR A 417 17.37 11.01 -6.48
CA THR A 417 17.81 11.24 -5.08
C THR A 417 17.46 10.03 -4.21
N LEU A 418 16.24 9.51 -4.35
CA LEU A 418 15.80 8.32 -3.62
C LEU A 418 16.67 7.09 -3.95
N ARG A 419 17.03 6.89 -5.22
CA ARG A 419 17.91 5.80 -5.63
C ARG A 419 19.27 5.90 -4.96
N ALA A 420 19.87 7.09 -4.95
CA ALA A 420 21.16 7.33 -4.30
C ALA A 420 21.10 6.99 -2.80
N SER A 421 20.06 7.43 -2.08
CA SER A 421 19.90 7.10 -0.65
C SER A 421 19.73 5.60 -0.40
N ILE A 422 19.06 4.87 -1.31
CA ILE A 422 18.92 3.41 -1.20
C ILE A 422 20.26 2.71 -1.44
N GLU A 423 21.02 3.14 -2.44
CA GLU A 423 22.35 2.61 -2.73
C GLU A 423 23.30 2.85 -1.57
N ALA A 424 23.36 4.08 -1.03
CA ALA A 424 24.15 4.43 0.14
C ALA A 424 23.80 3.57 1.37
N PHE A 425 22.50 3.42 1.66
CA PHE A 425 22.03 2.54 2.72
C PHE A 425 22.47 1.08 2.54
N ASN A 426 22.29 0.53 1.34
CA ASN A 426 22.61 -0.87 1.07
C ASN A 426 24.12 -1.12 1.11
N SER A 427 24.92 -0.22 0.54
CA SER A 427 26.38 -0.28 0.62
C SER A 427 26.85 -0.22 2.07
N ARG A 428 26.36 0.74 2.85
CA ARG A 428 26.72 0.87 4.26
C ARG A 428 26.38 -0.38 5.09
N ARG A 429 25.18 -0.95 4.89
CA ARG A 429 24.64 -1.99 5.78
C ARG A 429 24.99 -3.42 5.36
N TYR A 430 25.13 -3.69 4.06
CA TYR A 430 25.30 -5.07 3.55
C TYR A 430 26.62 -5.30 2.81
N GLU A 431 27.28 -4.26 2.30
CA GLU A 431 28.58 -4.44 1.65
C GLU A 431 29.68 -4.48 2.71
N ARG A 432 30.49 -5.54 2.69
CA ARG A 432 31.58 -5.74 3.67
C ARG A 432 32.80 -4.85 3.41
N ALA A 433 32.87 -4.19 2.24
CA ALA A 433 34.02 -3.40 1.85
C ALA A 433 33.82 -1.94 2.30
N ARG A 434 34.58 -1.50 3.30
CA ARG A 434 34.72 -0.06 3.56
C ARG A 434 35.37 0.59 2.34
N PRO A 435 34.91 1.78 1.90
CA PRO A 435 35.55 2.51 0.82
C PRO A 435 37.06 2.66 1.12
N PRO A 436 37.95 2.47 0.13
CA PRO A 436 39.40 2.53 0.35
C PRO A 436 39.87 3.90 0.85
N GLU A 437 39.11 4.97 0.59
CA GLU A 437 39.33 6.32 1.14
C GLU A 437 39.24 6.39 2.67
N PHE A 438 38.58 5.40 3.30
CA PHE A 438 38.42 5.28 4.75
C PHE A 438 39.16 4.07 5.33
N ALA A 439 40.01 3.41 4.54
CA ALA A 439 40.93 2.43 5.07
C ALA A 439 41.92 3.14 6.01
N PRO A 440 42.25 2.58 7.19
CA PRO A 440 43.30 3.13 8.02
C PRO A 440 44.61 3.17 7.21
N VAL A 441 45.08 4.37 6.90
CA VAL A 441 46.38 4.58 6.26
C VAL A 441 47.39 4.76 7.37
N ASP A 442 48.41 3.89 7.38
CA ASP A 442 49.54 4.08 8.27
C ASP A 442 50.39 5.25 7.75
N ASN A 443 50.11 6.45 8.27
CA ASN A 443 50.82 7.67 7.89
C ASN A 443 52.18 7.80 8.58
N CYS A 444 52.54 6.87 9.48
CA CYS A 444 53.82 6.86 10.14
C CYS A 444 54.78 5.93 9.39
N LEU A 445 55.75 6.49 8.67
CA LEU A 445 56.77 5.71 7.94
C LEU A 445 57.59 4.77 8.85
N GLN A 446 57.57 5.01 10.16
CA GLN A 446 58.25 4.20 11.18
C GLN A 446 57.31 3.21 11.89
N SER A 447 56.01 3.25 11.62
CA SER A 447 55.05 2.35 12.25
C SER A 447 55.11 0.97 11.61
N VAL A 448 55.27 -0.03 12.47
CA VAL A 448 55.23 -1.45 12.11
C VAL A 448 53.80 -2.00 12.24
N LEU A 449 52.84 -1.19 12.72
CA LEU A 449 51.47 -1.60 13.01
C LEU A 449 50.68 -1.95 11.73
N GLY A 450 51.01 -1.33 10.60
CA GLY A 450 50.47 -1.69 9.29
C GLY A 450 51.13 -2.89 8.61
N GLN A 451 52.27 -3.39 9.12
CA GLN A 451 53.02 -4.49 8.50
C GLN A 451 52.51 -5.85 9.02
N ARG A 452 52.05 -6.71 8.10
CA ARG A 452 51.77 -8.12 8.44
C ARG A 452 53.10 -8.85 8.65
N LEU A 453 53.49 -9.02 9.91
CA LEU A 453 54.61 -9.87 10.31
C LEU A 453 54.09 -11.28 10.61
N ASP A 454 54.43 -12.24 9.74
CA ASP A 454 54.15 -13.65 9.99
C ASP A 454 55.12 -14.18 11.05
N LEU A 455 54.64 -14.30 12.28
CA LEU A 455 55.41 -14.86 13.38
C LEU A 455 55.43 -16.39 13.32
N PRO A 456 56.56 -17.06 13.63
CA PRO A 456 56.62 -18.52 13.73
C PRO A 456 55.58 -19.06 14.71
N ARG A 457 55.02 -20.25 14.43
CA ARG A 457 53.97 -20.86 15.28
C ARG A 457 54.39 -21.04 16.74
N ASP A 458 55.68 -21.21 16.98
CA ASP A 458 56.25 -21.43 18.30
C ASP A 458 56.60 -20.13 19.04
N PHE A 459 56.47 -18.97 18.38
CA PHE A 459 56.83 -17.67 18.93
C PHE A 459 56.05 -17.35 20.21
N ARG A 460 54.82 -17.85 20.33
CA ARG A 460 53.99 -17.68 21.54
C ARG A 460 54.64 -18.29 22.78
N TYR A 461 55.41 -19.37 22.63
CA TYR A 461 56.09 -20.03 23.75
C TYR A 461 57.43 -19.37 24.09
N SER A 462 58.05 -18.69 23.13
CA SER A 462 59.32 -17.97 23.31
C SER A 462 59.14 -16.45 23.47
N TYR A 463 57.90 -15.97 23.60
CA TYR A 463 57.58 -14.54 23.58
C TYR A 463 58.24 -13.78 24.73
N GLU A 464 58.16 -14.31 25.95
CA GLU A 464 58.76 -13.68 27.13
C GLU A 464 60.29 -13.62 27.03
N LEU A 465 60.91 -14.71 26.58
CA LEU A 465 62.35 -14.80 26.33
C LEU A 465 62.81 -13.83 25.24
N TRP A 466 61.99 -13.64 24.19
CA TRP A 466 62.27 -12.68 23.14
C TRP A 466 62.13 -11.24 23.65
N LEU A 467 61.11 -10.93 24.46
CA LEU A 467 60.96 -9.61 25.09
C LEU A 467 62.15 -9.27 25.98
N GLU A 468 62.56 -10.20 26.85
CA GLU A 468 63.74 -10.00 27.69
C GLU A 468 64.97 -9.73 26.84
N ARG A 469 65.25 -10.56 25.83
CA ARG A 469 66.48 -10.46 25.03
C ARG A 469 66.50 -9.25 24.09
N GLU A 470 65.43 -9.04 23.33
CA GLU A 470 65.41 -8.09 22.21
C GLU A 470 64.81 -6.73 22.57
N VAL A 471 64.01 -6.63 23.63
CA VAL A 471 63.35 -5.38 24.02
C VAL A 471 63.92 -4.82 25.32
N PHE A 472 63.96 -5.61 26.40
CA PHE A 472 64.38 -5.12 27.71
C PHE A 472 65.89 -5.08 27.89
N SER A 473 66.62 -6.05 27.34
CA SER A 473 68.09 -6.16 27.49
C SER A 473 68.86 -5.30 26.48
N GLN A 474 68.21 -4.86 25.40
CA GLN A 474 68.84 -4.05 24.38
C GLN A 474 68.76 -2.57 24.75
N PRO A 475 69.89 -1.85 24.90
CA PRO A 475 69.85 -0.41 25.12
C PRO A 475 69.26 0.28 23.89
N ILE A 476 68.18 1.05 24.07
CA ILE A 476 67.53 1.78 22.99
C ILE A 476 68.52 2.80 22.41
N ARG A 477 69.02 2.54 21.20
CA ARG A 477 69.92 3.45 20.48
C ARG A 477 69.13 4.59 19.84
N TRP A 478 68.76 5.58 20.65
CA TRP A 478 68.04 6.77 20.21
C TRP A 478 68.74 7.52 19.05
N GLU A 479 70.06 7.43 18.94
CA GLU A 479 70.85 8.05 17.86
C GLU A 479 70.57 7.45 16.47
N GLY A 480 70.18 6.17 16.41
CA GLY A 480 69.83 5.48 15.16
C GLY A 480 68.48 5.90 14.58
N LEU A 481 67.56 6.42 15.42
CA LEU A 481 66.27 6.97 14.98
C LEU A 481 66.41 8.29 14.22
N LEU A 482 67.53 9.01 14.38
CA LEU A 482 67.81 10.27 13.69
C LEU A 482 68.47 10.07 12.32
N HIS A 483 68.95 8.86 12.01
CA HIS A 483 69.72 8.55 10.80
C HIS A 483 69.08 7.50 9.88
N GLY A 484 67.81 7.13 10.11
CA GLY A 484 67.08 6.19 9.27
C GLY A 484 66.30 6.87 8.14
N GLN A 485 66.80 6.71 6.91
CA GLN A 485 66.03 6.79 5.65
C GLN A 485 64.99 5.69 5.55
#